data_AF-A0A9N9VBZ5-F1
#
_entry.id   AF-A0A9N9VBZ5-F1
#
_cell.length_a   1.000
_cell.length_b   1.000
_cell.length_c   1.000
_cell.angle_alpha   90.00
_cell.angle_beta   90.00
_cell.angle_gamma   90.00
#
_symmetry.space_group_name_H-M   'P 1'
#
loop_
_entity.id
_entity.type
_entity.pdbx_description
1 polymer ?
#
loop_
_entity_poly.entity_id
_entity_poly.type
_entity_poly.pdbx_seq_one_letter_code
_entity_poly.pdbx_strand_id
1 'polypeptide(L)'
;MASPPWHSEIGRGLTQFYTKLTKAPYLSPDSIQNPPPEGWSDEELDVDGLQPSCAALTPSWTSSVTSRPQTRQWCIFPKTKAMRYLRDHSSLWQKDLEGLYELANLPPDMVSLTHPAGEYTLYGPHWWLVDCKTGRITKYTGPPRGEALAEEFEAEWKKAPTYAPVDFFQEVTTMLGKDYYPVPGLVDGIEADFCTPDRRESTMMYQIYMLAGWQHGRGPGPYFDREKCCKDLEAFLRDQKESESRKRKAEIARHERRTRPTQTKDPATYPDGYDRDVIVTGLTRYYESLAQMAYFPASLIQYPPAGRWGDDAFLPAVKIKLLGFNERIVDLLRHLPYLNVDESHEHNCWSVNGRSEPQRYLEDNPMLNEELSTSKATPESLYANGLFPFPEKMPEGLVPIAGREDGEWWIIDTNAGTVIVYDAGNKPVADAPDDKPWLWARPRPAGPFFDALVNSLYFLDLVPLPRPDTEIAECYPEVWGVIREEGEEDDEDDPDPEVEEAREIYRAHGWPDVAKFRRQECYDALVELRTNLLEEGEGDYGPA
;
A
#
# COMPACT_ATOMS: atom_id res chain seq x y z
N MET A 1 26.95 -13.01 45.99
CA MET A 1 25.77 -13.75 45.52
C MET A 1 25.96 -13.92 44.03
N ALA A 2 25.80 -15.12 43.47
CA ALA A 2 25.86 -15.30 42.02
C ALA A 2 24.67 -14.59 41.36
N SER A 3 24.87 -13.93 40.22
CA SER A 3 23.76 -13.37 39.44
C SER A 3 22.78 -14.49 39.07
N PRO A 4 21.46 -14.22 39.10
CA PRO A 4 20.48 -15.20 38.67
C PRO A 4 20.74 -15.59 37.20
N PRO A 5 20.45 -16.83 36.80
CA PRO A 5 20.64 -17.24 35.42
C PRO A 5 19.67 -16.48 34.50
N TRP A 6 20.12 -16.14 33.29
CA TRP A 6 19.41 -15.26 32.36
C TRP A 6 17.97 -15.73 32.03
N HIS A 7 17.72 -17.04 31.96
CA HIS A 7 16.38 -17.59 31.70
C HIS A 7 15.39 -17.23 32.82
N SER A 8 15.85 -17.15 34.07
CA SER A 8 15.03 -16.69 35.20
C SER A 8 14.69 -15.21 35.08
N GLU A 9 15.59 -14.40 34.51
CA GLU A 9 15.33 -12.99 34.26
C GLU A 9 14.31 -12.78 33.14
N ILE A 10 14.40 -13.56 32.06
CA ILE A 10 13.39 -13.58 30.98
C ILE A 10 12.02 -13.99 31.53
N GLY A 11 11.95 -15.11 32.26
CA GLY A 11 10.69 -15.59 32.85
C GLY A 11 10.05 -14.57 33.80
N ARG A 12 10.87 -13.92 34.64
CA ARG A 12 10.41 -12.83 35.50
C ARG A 12 9.94 -11.62 34.70
N GLY A 13 10.66 -11.23 33.66
CA GLY A 13 10.31 -10.10 32.79
C GLY A 13 8.99 -10.32 32.05
N LEU A 14 8.80 -11.50 31.44
CA LEU A 14 7.53 -11.90 30.81
C LEU A 14 6.38 -11.92 31.81
N THR A 15 6.59 -12.48 33.00
CA THR A 15 5.56 -12.50 34.05
C THR A 15 5.13 -11.09 34.43
N GLN A 16 6.08 -10.17 34.62
CA GLN A 16 5.79 -8.76 34.93
C GLN A 16 5.05 -8.07 33.78
N PHE A 17 5.50 -8.30 32.55
CA PHE A 17 4.89 -7.75 31.34
C PHE A 17 3.43 -8.20 31.18
N TYR A 18 3.17 -9.51 31.23
CA TYR A 18 1.81 -10.05 31.15
C TYR A 18 0.94 -9.63 32.33
N THR A 19 1.51 -9.57 33.54
CA THR A 19 0.79 -9.04 34.73
C THR A 19 0.40 -7.57 34.54
N LYS A 20 1.18 -6.78 33.80
CA LYS A 20 0.78 -5.40 33.46
C LYS A 20 -0.37 -5.40 32.45
N LEU A 21 -0.34 -6.27 31.43
CA LEU A 21 -1.42 -6.40 30.45
C LEU A 21 -2.74 -6.89 31.06
N THR A 22 -2.72 -7.70 32.12
CA THR A 22 -3.96 -8.14 32.79
C THR A 22 -4.63 -7.06 33.61
N LYS A 23 -3.87 -6.03 34.02
CA LYS A 23 -4.44 -4.82 34.64
C LYS A 23 -5.14 -3.93 33.62
N ALA A 24 -4.77 -4.01 32.34
CA ALA A 24 -5.49 -3.38 31.25
C ALA A 24 -6.78 -4.18 30.92
N PRO A 25 -7.78 -3.57 30.27
CA PRO A 25 -8.95 -4.25 29.75
C PRO A 25 -8.57 -5.06 28.50
N TYR A 26 -7.52 -5.90 28.58
CA TYR A 26 -6.94 -6.60 27.43
C TYR A 26 -6.90 -8.11 27.66
N LEU A 27 -6.10 -8.55 28.63
CA LEU A 27 -5.97 -9.96 29.00
C LEU A 27 -6.68 -10.24 30.33
N SER A 28 -7.25 -11.44 30.46
CA SER A 28 -7.65 -11.98 31.77
C SER A 28 -6.43 -12.59 32.46
N PRO A 29 -6.28 -12.48 33.80
CA PRO A 29 -5.26 -13.25 34.53
C PRO A 29 -5.29 -14.75 34.23
N ASP A 30 -6.48 -15.32 34.02
CA ASP A 30 -6.66 -16.74 33.69
C ASP A 30 -6.20 -17.10 32.28
N SER A 31 -5.94 -16.09 31.43
CA SER A 31 -5.36 -16.26 30.10
C SER A 31 -3.84 -16.43 30.13
N ILE A 32 -3.19 -16.35 31.30
CA ILE A 32 -1.75 -16.57 31.44
C ILE A 32 -1.50 -18.00 31.95
N GLN A 33 -0.82 -18.80 31.14
CA GLN A 33 -0.24 -20.08 31.55
C GLN A 33 1.16 -19.84 32.11
N ASN A 34 1.35 -20.18 33.38
CA ASN A 34 2.66 -20.17 34.00
C ASN A 34 3.29 -21.57 33.90
N PRO A 35 4.61 -21.67 33.71
CA PRO A 35 5.30 -22.95 33.78
C PRO A 35 5.15 -23.54 35.19
N PRO A 36 5.16 -24.88 35.32
CA PRO A 36 5.32 -25.50 36.62
C PRO A 36 6.69 -25.11 37.23
N PRO A 37 6.88 -25.25 38.57
CA PRO A 37 8.13 -24.85 39.24
C PRO A 37 9.41 -25.48 38.66
N GLU A 38 9.29 -26.70 38.15
CA GLU A 38 10.34 -27.47 37.48
C GLU A 38 10.55 -27.10 36.00
N GLY A 39 9.68 -26.27 35.43
CA GLY A 39 9.63 -25.97 34.00
C GLY A 39 8.82 -26.99 33.20
N TRP A 40 8.43 -26.63 31.98
CA TRP A 40 7.72 -27.53 31.06
C TRP A 40 8.59 -28.73 30.69
N SER A 41 8.01 -29.93 30.67
CA SER A 41 8.74 -31.14 30.26
C SER A 41 8.88 -31.22 28.73
N ASP A 42 9.84 -32.03 28.25
CA ASP A 42 10.01 -32.29 26.82
C ASP A 42 8.75 -32.93 26.18
N GLU A 43 7.91 -33.61 26.97
CA GLU A 43 6.64 -34.15 26.51
C GLU A 43 5.56 -33.07 26.31
N GLU A 44 5.64 -31.97 27.07
CA GLU A 44 4.72 -30.83 26.99
C GLU A 44 5.16 -29.82 25.93
N LEU A 45 6.46 -29.76 25.64
CA LEU A 45 7.02 -28.93 24.58
C LEU A 45 6.92 -29.59 23.21
N ASP A 46 6.77 -28.76 22.19
CA ASP A 46 6.88 -29.16 20.79
C ASP A 46 8.35 -29.27 20.39
N VAL A 47 9.04 -30.25 20.99
CA VAL A 47 10.46 -30.52 20.76
C VAL A 47 10.78 -30.94 19.33
N ASP A 48 9.80 -31.41 18.56
CA ASP A 48 10.00 -31.75 17.14
C ASP A 48 10.05 -30.49 16.26
N GLY A 49 9.34 -29.42 16.66
CA GLY A 49 9.41 -28.11 16.03
C GLY A 49 10.53 -27.20 16.58
N LEU A 50 11.01 -27.46 17.79
CA LEU A 50 12.17 -26.78 18.40
C LEU A 50 13.47 -27.44 17.95
N GLN A 51 14.45 -26.67 17.48
CA GLN A 51 15.78 -27.23 17.22
C GLN A 51 16.43 -27.76 18.54
N PRO A 52 17.25 -28.82 18.49
CA PRO A 52 17.72 -29.58 19.68
C PRO A 52 18.45 -28.79 20.78
N SER A 53 18.90 -27.57 20.51
CA SER A 53 19.68 -26.73 21.44
C SER A 53 18.85 -25.83 22.36
N CYS A 54 17.53 -25.75 22.20
CA CYS A 54 16.69 -24.75 22.88
C CYS A 54 15.84 -25.25 24.07
N ALA A 55 16.00 -26.49 24.51
CA ALA A 55 15.19 -27.11 25.59
C ALA A 55 15.29 -26.43 26.98
N ALA A 56 16.15 -25.42 27.18
CA ALA A 56 16.35 -24.75 28.47
C ALA A 56 15.41 -23.56 28.74
N LEU A 57 14.51 -23.20 27.81
CA LEU A 57 13.61 -22.06 27.95
C LEU A 57 12.20 -22.48 28.35
N THR A 58 11.80 -22.15 29.58
CA THR A 58 10.45 -22.43 30.14
C THR A 58 9.69 -21.16 30.52
N PRO A 59 9.37 -20.26 29.58
CA PRO A 59 8.66 -19.02 29.91
C PRO A 59 7.15 -19.25 30.15
N SER A 60 6.50 -18.26 30.77
CA SER A 60 5.04 -18.13 30.85
C SER A 60 4.47 -17.72 29.48
N TRP A 61 3.32 -18.28 29.10
CA TRP A 61 2.67 -18.08 27.81
C TRP A 61 1.22 -17.63 27.98
N THR A 62 0.60 -17.07 26.94
CA THR A 62 -0.85 -16.80 26.93
C THR A 62 -1.62 -18.01 26.40
N SER A 63 -2.60 -18.51 27.14
CA SER A 63 -3.55 -19.52 26.65
C SER A 63 -4.53 -18.91 25.65
N SER A 64 -5.02 -19.74 24.71
CA SER A 64 -6.29 -19.41 24.07
C SER A 64 -7.41 -19.67 25.09
N VAL A 65 -8.35 -18.73 25.20
CA VAL A 65 -9.51 -18.91 26.06
C VAL A 65 -10.43 -19.94 25.39
N THR A 66 -10.71 -21.03 26.08
CA THR A 66 -11.51 -22.18 25.59
C THR A 66 -12.99 -21.86 25.34
N SER A 67 -13.44 -20.61 25.46
CA SER A 67 -14.86 -20.26 25.46
C SER A 67 -15.39 -19.58 24.20
N ARG A 68 -14.60 -19.35 23.14
CA ARG A 68 -15.13 -18.95 21.82
C ARG A 68 -14.33 -19.57 20.66
N PRO A 69 -14.97 -20.02 19.56
CA PRO A 69 -14.31 -20.81 18.53
C PRO A 69 -13.28 -20.07 17.65
N GLN A 70 -12.95 -18.80 17.92
CA GLN A 70 -12.24 -17.95 16.95
C GLN A 70 -11.19 -16.99 17.52
N THR A 71 -10.94 -16.93 18.84
CA THR A 71 -9.89 -16.03 19.32
C THR A 71 -8.51 -16.66 19.08
N ARG A 72 -7.92 -16.27 17.94
CA ARG A 72 -6.50 -16.38 17.60
C ARG A 72 -5.64 -15.88 18.78
N GLN A 73 -4.37 -16.26 18.80
CA GLN A 73 -3.40 -15.84 19.80
C GLN A 73 -3.41 -14.31 19.98
N TRP A 74 -3.42 -13.85 21.23
CA TRP A 74 -3.46 -12.42 21.55
C TRP A 74 -2.19 -11.74 21.01
N CYS A 75 -2.35 -10.56 20.40
CA CYS A 75 -1.21 -9.69 20.16
C CYS A 75 -0.56 -9.36 21.52
N ILE A 76 0.76 -9.32 21.59
CA ILE A 76 1.49 -8.86 22.78
C ILE A 76 2.18 -7.52 22.56
N PHE A 77 2.23 -7.10 21.30
CA PHE A 77 2.69 -5.80 20.81
C PHE A 77 1.97 -5.52 19.47
N PRO A 78 1.94 -4.28 18.93
CA PRO A 78 1.29 -4.00 17.65
C PRO A 78 1.70 -5.00 16.58
N LYS A 79 0.71 -5.59 15.90
CA LYS A 79 0.92 -6.56 14.81
C LYS A 79 1.87 -7.71 15.17
N THR A 80 1.93 -8.06 16.45
CA THR A 80 2.90 -9.02 16.99
C THR A 80 2.18 -9.97 17.94
N LYS A 81 2.14 -11.26 17.61
CA LYS A 81 1.58 -12.29 18.47
C LYS A 81 2.69 -13.01 19.23
N ALA A 82 2.38 -13.51 20.42
CA ALA A 82 3.33 -14.35 21.15
C ALA A 82 3.65 -15.61 20.31
N MET A 83 4.83 -16.19 20.48
CA MET A 83 5.05 -17.57 20.07
C MET A 83 4.52 -18.51 21.17
N ARG A 84 4.01 -19.68 20.82
CA ARG A 84 3.68 -20.73 21.80
C ARG A 84 4.35 -22.02 21.37
N TYR A 85 5.16 -22.60 22.25
CA TYR A 85 5.91 -23.83 21.97
C TYR A 85 5.36 -25.07 22.70
N LEU A 86 4.15 -24.99 23.28
CA LEU A 86 3.51 -26.14 23.92
C LEU A 86 2.87 -27.04 22.86
N ARG A 87 3.08 -28.35 22.95
CA ARG A 87 2.67 -29.35 21.96
C ARG A 87 1.15 -29.37 21.70
N ASP A 88 0.34 -29.06 22.69
CA ASP A 88 -1.13 -29.07 22.59
C ASP A 88 -1.67 -27.99 21.65
N HIS A 89 -0.95 -26.87 21.49
CA HIS A 89 -1.36 -25.70 20.72
C HIS A 89 -0.15 -24.90 20.22
N SER A 90 0.87 -25.59 19.69
CA SER A 90 2.10 -24.93 19.26
C SER A 90 1.81 -24.03 18.07
N SER A 91 2.33 -22.80 18.11
CA SER A 91 2.20 -21.85 17.01
C SER A 91 2.76 -22.48 15.74
N LEU A 92 3.83 -23.27 15.81
CA LEU A 92 4.51 -23.87 14.66
C LEU A 92 3.61 -24.74 13.75
N TRP A 93 2.46 -25.20 14.23
CA TRP A 93 1.50 -26.00 13.43
C TRP A 93 0.47 -25.16 12.65
N GLN A 94 0.43 -23.85 12.86
CA GLN A 94 -0.48 -22.98 12.11
C GLN A 94 0.06 -22.81 10.69
N LYS A 95 -0.68 -23.36 9.71
CA LYS A 95 -0.27 -23.36 8.30
C LYS A 95 -0.13 -21.96 7.69
N ASP A 96 -0.76 -20.97 8.30
CA ASP A 96 -0.89 -19.61 7.78
C ASP A 96 -0.08 -18.59 8.62
N LEU A 97 0.94 -19.06 9.35
CA LEU A 97 1.82 -18.14 10.07
C LEU A 97 2.77 -17.46 9.08
N GLU A 98 2.51 -16.17 8.87
CA GLU A 98 3.52 -15.23 8.38
C GLU A 98 4.76 -15.30 9.28
N GLY A 99 5.95 -15.39 8.68
CA GLY A 99 7.20 -15.47 9.43
C GLY A 99 7.72 -16.89 9.75
N LEU A 100 7.00 -17.96 9.42
CA LEU A 100 7.48 -19.33 9.69
C LEU A 100 8.81 -19.65 9.01
N TYR A 101 9.01 -19.10 7.82
CA TYR A 101 10.24 -19.33 7.06
C TYR A 101 11.44 -18.70 7.79
N GLU A 102 11.30 -17.48 8.29
CA GLU A 102 12.29 -16.76 9.07
C GLU A 102 12.61 -17.49 10.37
N LEU A 103 11.58 -18.03 11.05
CA LEU A 103 11.75 -18.86 12.24
C LEU A 103 12.54 -20.14 11.95
N ALA A 104 12.28 -20.80 10.82
CA ALA A 104 13.00 -22.01 10.42
C ALA A 104 14.49 -21.76 10.10
N ASN A 105 14.84 -20.53 9.73
CA ASN A 105 16.20 -20.11 9.41
C ASN A 105 16.92 -19.41 10.56
N LEU A 106 16.32 -19.33 11.75
CA LEU A 106 17.03 -18.85 12.93
C LEU A 106 18.22 -19.78 13.26
N PRO A 107 19.35 -19.24 13.74
CA PRO A 107 20.44 -20.06 14.26
C PRO A 107 19.93 -21.02 15.36
N PRO A 108 20.55 -22.20 15.51
CA PRO A 108 20.09 -23.24 16.44
C PRO A 108 20.03 -22.78 17.91
N ASP A 109 20.82 -21.77 18.25
CA ASP A 109 20.90 -21.15 19.57
C ASP A 109 20.02 -19.92 19.71
N MET A 110 19.08 -19.68 18.80
CA MET A 110 18.09 -18.61 18.91
C MET A 110 16.67 -19.16 18.99
N VAL A 111 15.83 -18.48 19.75
CA VAL A 111 14.37 -18.66 19.70
C VAL A 111 13.67 -17.32 19.53
N SER A 112 12.41 -17.33 19.10
CA SER A 112 11.60 -16.12 19.10
C SER A 112 10.53 -16.18 20.18
N LEU A 113 10.32 -15.09 20.92
CA LEU A 113 9.19 -14.95 21.84
C LEU A 113 7.93 -14.47 21.13
N THR A 114 8.07 -13.96 19.89
CA THR A 114 6.98 -13.38 19.11
C THR A 114 7.06 -13.76 17.64
N HIS A 115 5.97 -13.56 16.91
CA HIS A 115 5.95 -13.60 15.45
C HIS A 115 5.08 -12.46 14.90
N PRO A 116 5.32 -12.02 13.67
CA PRO A 116 4.52 -11.03 12.97
C PRO A 116 3.08 -11.52 12.79
N ALA A 117 2.12 -10.61 12.85
CA ALA A 117 0.72 -10.89 12.62
C ALA A 117 0.01 -9.71 11.94
N GLY A 118 -0.29 -9.88 10.65
CA GLY A 118 -1.10 -8.94 9.86
C GLY A 118 -0.27 -8.00 8.99
N GLU A 119 -0.99 -7.15 8.26
CA GLU A 119 -0.43 -6.26 7.23
C GLU A 119 0.53 -5.20 7.79
N TYR A 120 1.47 -4.80 6.93
CA TYR A 120 2.55 -3.89 7.25
C TYR A 120 2.04 -2.47 7.53
N THR A 121 2.50 -1.92 8.65
CA THR A 121 2.37 -0.50 8.95
C THR A 121 3.76 0.08 9.16
N LEU A 122 3.88 1.42 9.13
CA LEU A 122 5.12 2.16 9.41
C LEU A 122 5.84 1.73 10.71
N TYR A 123 5.12 1.14 11.67
CA TYR A 123 5.68 0.66 12.94
C TYR A 123 6.14 -0.80 12.92
N GLY A 124 5.76 -1.58 11.89
CA GLY A 124 6.18 -2.95 11.63
C GLY A 124 5.84 -3.97 12.74
N PRO A 125 5.83 -5.27 12.42
CA PRO A 125 5.81 -6.30 13.45
C PRO A 125 7.15 -6.35 14.19
N HIS A 126 7.10 -6.70 15.48
CA HIS A 126 8.28 -6.76 16.33
C HIS A 126 8.67 -8.20 16.65
N TRP A 127 9.85 -8.59 16.20
CA TRP A 127 10.49 -9.84 16.54
C TRP A 127 11.28 -9.70 17.84
N TRP A 128 11.01 -10.58 18.80
CA TRP A 128 11.70 -10.64 20.08
C TRP A 128 12.55 -11.91 20.11
N LEU A 129 13.75 -11.81 19.52
CA LEU A 129 14.65 -12.94 19.35
C LEU A 129 15.54 -13.09 20.58
N VAL A 130 15.65 -14.28 21.13
CA VAL A 130 16.46 -14.59 22.31
C VAL A 130 17.64 -15.43 21.87
N ASP A 131 18.85 -14.92 22.12
CA ASP A 131 20.08 -15.70 21.99
C ASP A 131 20.26 -16.54 23.26
N CYS A 132 20.10 -17.86 23.14
CA CYS A 132 20.19 -18.81 24.24
C CYS A 132 21.61 -18.99 24.79
N LYS A 133 22.66 -18.58 24.06
CA LYS A 133 24.05 -18.61 24.57
C LYS A 133 24.33 -17.43 25.47
N THR A 134 23.88 -16.24 25.08
CA THR A 134 24.18 -14.99 25.81
C THR A 134 23.07 -14.55 26.75
N GLY A 135 21.85 -15.04 26.54
CA GLY A 135 20.65 -14.60 27.24
C GLY A 135 20.18 -13.20 26.85
N ARG A 136 20.72 -12.61 25.77
CA ARG A 136 20.31 -11.29 25.28
C ARG A 136 19.06 -11.39 24.40
N ILE A 137 18.26 -10.33 24.41
CA ILE A 137 17.06 -10.21 23.58
C ILE A 137 17.33 -9.17 22.49
N THR A 138 17.14 -9.55 21.24
CA THR A 138 17.20 -8.66 20.07
C THR A 138 15.79 -8.22 19.70
N LYS A 139 15.57 -6.90 19.65
CA LYS A 139 14.30 -6.29 19.22
C LYS A 139 14.45 -5.89 17.76
N TYR A 140 13.89 -6.68 16.85
CA TYR A 140 13.94 -6.40 15.41
C TYR A 140 12.56 -5.98 14.90
N THR A 141 12.52 -4.84 14.21
CA THR A 141 11.31 -4.34 13.53
C THR A 141 11.55 -4.51 12.04
N GLY A 142 10.76 -5.36 11.40
CA GLY A 142 10.88 -5.57 9.96
C GLY A 142 9.94 -6.65 9.43
N PRO A 143 9.63 -6.60 8.13
CA PRO A 143 8.68 -7.51 7.52
C PRO A 143 9.20 -8.95 7.48
N PRO A 144 8.36 -10.00 7.65
CA PRO A 144 8.66 -11.29 7.05
C PRO A 144 8.86 -11.13 5.53
N ARG A 145 10.01 -11.57 5.06
CA ARG A 145 10.46 -11.41 3.68
C ARG A 145 10.28 -12.67 2.84
N GLY A 146 9.84 -13.77 3.45
CA GLY A 146 9.63 -15.05 2.78
C GLY A 146 10.94 -15.70 2.32
N GLU A 147 10.81 -16.73 1.47
CA GLU A 147 11.94 -17.59 1.09
C GLU A 147 13.03 -16.88 0.28
N ALA A 148 12.66 -15.92 -0.57
CA ALA A 148 13.58 -15.26 -1.48
C ALA A 148 14.61 -14.34 -0.80
N LEU A 149 14.38 -13.95 0.46
CA LEU A 149 15.15 -12.90 1.16
C LEU A 149 15.64 -13.34 2.55
N ALA A 150 15.80 -14.65 2.75
CA ALA A 150 16.31 -15.27 3.99
C ALA A 150 17.62 -14.63 4.48
N GLU A 151 18.57 -14.45 3.56
CA GLU A 151 19.90 -13.91 3.85
C GLU A 151 19.82 -12.44 4.28
N GLU A 152 18.89 -11.67 3.71
CA GLU A 152 18.66 -10.28 4.08
C GLU A 152 18.05 -10.16 5.47
N PHE A 153 17.07 -11.02 5.80
CA PHE A 153 16.51 -11.10 7.14
C PHE A 153 17.62 -11.35 8.18
N GLU A 154 18.51 -12.33 7.93
CA GLU A 154 19.62 -12.62 8.84
C GLU A 154 20.59 -11.44 8.97
N ALA A 155 20.91 -10.79 7.87
CA ALA A 155 21.80 -9.62 7.87
C ALA A 155 21.20 -8.41 8.60
N GLU A 156 19.87 -8.26 8.59
CA GLU A 156 19.18 -7.13 9.19
C GLU A 156 18.92 -7.30 10.68
N TRP A 157 18.36 -8.43 11.14
CA TRP A 157 18.10 -8.59 12.57
C TRP A 157 19.40 -8.59 13.38
N LYS A 158 20.52 -9.02 12.80
CA LYS A 158 21.86 -8.92 13.44
C LYS A 158 22.33 -7.49 13.66
N LYS A 159 21.81 -6.50 12.92
CA LYS A 159 22.09 -5.07 13.12
C LYS A 159 21.17 -4.45 14.17
N ALA A 160 20.08 -5.13 14.51
CA ALA A 160 19.08 -4.63 15.44
C ALA A 160 19.65 -4.55 16.87
N PRO A 161 19.12 -3.62 17.70
CA PRO A 161 19.60 -3.46 19.06
C PRO A 161 19.36 -4.70 19.92
N THR A 162 20.34 -5.03 20.77
CA THR A 162 20.29 -6.17 21.69
C THR A 162 20.35 -5.71 23.14
N TYR A 163 19.58 -6.35 23.99
CA TYR A 163 19.29 -5.91 25.35
C TYR A 163 19.54 -7.02 26.37
N ALA A 164 19.88 -6.65 27.60
CA ALA A 164 19.72 -7.57 28.71
C ALA A 164 18.21 -7.78 28.98
N PRO A 165 17.76 -8.95 29.47
CA PRO A 165 16.34 -9.22 29.70
C PRO A 165 15.64 -8.17 30.54
N VAL A 166 16.27 -7.70 31.62
CA VAL A 166 15.71 -6.68 32.51
C VAL A 166 15.48 -5.37 31.79
N ASP A 167 16.46 -4.91 31.00
CA ASP A 167 16.37 -3.64 30.26
C ASP A 167 15.30 -3.73 29.16
N PHE A 168 15.27 -4.84 28.43
CA PHE A 168 14.27 -5.10 27.40
C PHE A 168 12.85 -5.04 27.97
N PHE A 169 12.56 -5.82 29.01
CA PHE A 169 11.21 -5.87 29.59
C PHE A 169 10.84 -4.55 30.27
N GLN A 170 11.80 -3.82 30.84
CA GLN A 170 11.55 -2.47 31.35
C GLN A 170 11.16 -1.50 30.22
N GLU A 171 11.85 -1.55 29.08
CA GLU A 171 11.54 -0.75 27.90
C GLU A 171 10.13 -1.04 27.38
N VAL A 172 9.82 -2.30 27.02
CA VAL A 172 8.51 -2.67 26.47
C VAL A 172 7.36 -2.42 27.44
N THR A 173 7.61 -2.62 28.74
CA THR A 173 6.64 -2.29 29.78
C THR A 173 6.40 -0.78 29.86
N THR A 174 7.42 0.05 29.65
CA THR A 174 7.28 1.53 29.69
C THR A 174 6.51 2.06 28.48
N MET A 175 6.68 1.43 27.32
CA MET A 175 5.93 1.77 26.10
C MET A 175 4.42 1.49 26.26
N LEU A 176 4.04 0.46 27.02
CA LEU A 176 2.64 0.17 27.35
C LEU A 176 1.99 1.31 28.16
N GLY A 177 1.01 1.95 27.53
CA GLY A 177 0.26 3.09 28.07
C GLY A 177 0.91 4.44 27.87
N LYS A 178 2.03 4.49 27.15
CA LYS A 178 2.66 5.72 26.64
C LYS A 178 2.46 5.81 25.14
N ASP A 179 3.05 4.83 24.45
CA ASP A 179 3.18 4.78 23.01
C ASP A 179 2.20 3.74 22.41
N TYR A 180 1.79 2.75 23.22
CA TYR A 180 0.84 1.72 22.80
C TYR A 180 -0.28 1.49 23.81
N TYR A 181 -1.51 1.44 23.33
CA TYR A 181 -2.72 1.18 24.11
C TYR A 181 -3.33 -0.15 23.67
N PRO A 182 -3.52 -1.10 24.60
CA PRO A 182 -4.12 -2.38 24.24
C PRO A 182 -5.58 -2.20 23.77
N VAL A 183 -5.96 -2.84 22.67
CA VAL A 183 -7.31 -2.87 22.14
C VAL A 183 -7.86 -4.28 22.31
N PRO A 184 -8.82 -4.50 23.20
CA PRO A 184 -9.36 -5.83 23.39
C PRO A 184 -10.31 -6.24 22.27
N GLY A 185 -10.29 -7.52 21.91
CA GLY A 185 -11.29 -8.14 21.03
C GLY A 185 -12.64 -8.36 21.74
N LEU A 186 -13.27 -7.30 22.26
CA LEU A 186 -14.55 -7.37 22.98
C LEU A 186 -15.76 -7.52 22.05
N VAL A 187 -15.59 -7.17 20.77
CA VAL A 187 -16.64 -7.14 19.75
C VAL A 187 -16.33 -8.22 18.72
N ASP A 188 -17.32 -9.05 18.39
CA ASP A 188 -17.14 -10.12 17.41
C ASP A 188 -16.63 -9.54 16.08
N GLY A 189 -15.57 -10.14 15.53
CA GLY A 189 -14.93 -9.69 14.29
C GLY A 189 -13.89 -8.57 14.45
N ILE A 190 -13.66 -8.05 15.66
CA ILE A 190 -12.51 -7.18 15.95
C ILE A 190 -11.46 -8.01 16.69
N GLU A 191 -10.29 -8.20 16.06
CA GLU A 191 -9.16 -8.87 16.71
C GLU A 191 -8.55 -7.98 17.80
N ALA A 192 -7.99 -8.60 18.84
CA ALA A 192 -7.26 -7.89 19.87
C ALA A 192 -5.91 -7.41 19.31
N ASP A 193 -5.60 -6.13 19.46
CA ASP A 193 -4.37 -5.52 18.92
C ASP A 193 -3.87 -4.39 19.85
N PHE A 194 -2.91 -3.59 19.39
CA PHE A 194 -2.46 -2.37 20.06
C PHE A 194 -2.62 -1.17 19.13
N CYS A 195 -3.08 -0.06 19.69
CA CYS A 195 -3.16 1.22 18.99
C CYS A 195 -2.05 2.16 19.43
N THR A 196 -1.53 2.92 18.47
CA THR A 196 -0.59 4.04 18.65
C THR A 196 -1.37 5.35 18.65
N PRO A 197 -1.01 6.35 19.49
CA PRO A 197 -1.78 7.59 19.65
C PRO A 197 -1.77 8.54 18.44
N ASP A 198 -0.93 8.30 17.44
CA ASP A 198 -0.81 9.01 16.17
C ASP A 198 -2.05 8.89 15.27
N ARG A 199 -2.83 7.81 15.38
CA ARG A 199 -4.06 7.66 14.59
C ARG A 199 -5.23 8.44 15.18
N ARG A 200 -6.02 9.12 14.31
CA ARG A 200 -7.23 9.86 14.69
C ARG A 200 -8.20 9.04 15.55
N GLU A 201 -8.36 7.76 15.23
CA GLU A 201 -9.20 6.79 15.98
C GLU A 201 -8.62 6.47 17.36
N SER A 202 -7.30 6.43 17.48
CA SER A 202 -6.59 6.17 18.74
C SER A 202 -6.75 7.29 19.75
N THR A 203 -7.07 8.51 19.31
CA THR A 203 -7.35 9.63 20.22
C THR A 203 -8.56 9.34 21.11
N MET A 204 -9.61 8.71 20.57
CA MET A 204 -10.82 8.38 21.35
C MET A 204 -10.55 7.22 22.32
N MET A 205 -9.86 6.16 21.86
CA MET A 205 -9.46 5.05 22.74
C MET A 205 -8.56 5.52 23.88
N TYR A 206 -7.59 6.39 23.59
CA TYR A 206 -6.75 7.03 24.60
C TYR A 206 -7.59 7.78 25.64
N GLN A 207 -8.57 8.58 25.21
CA GLN A 207 -9.46 9.29 26.11
C GLN A 207 -10.28 8.33 26.98
N ILE A 208 -10.77 7.22 26.45
CA ILE A 208 -11.49 6.20 27.22
C ILE A 208 -10.60 5.64 28.34
N TYR A 209 -9.34 5.28 28.01
CA TYR A 209 -8.36 4.84 29.00
C TYR A 209 -8.11 5.90 30.09
N MET A 210 -7.85 7.14 29.70
CA MET A 210 -7.58 8.24 30.63
C MET A 210 -8.78 8.53 31.55
N LEU A 211 -10.00 8.54 31.00
CA LEU A 211 -11.24 8.73 31.77
C LEU A 211 -11.53 7.57 32.73
N ALA A 212 -11.02 6.38 32.43
CA ALA A 212 -11.06 5.25 33.34
C ALA A 212 -9.94 5.29 34.40
N GLY A 213 -9.08 6.32 34.43
CA GLY A 213 -8.03 6.48 35.44
C GLY A 213 -6.66 5.94 35.03
N TRP A 214 -6.44 5.72 33.73
CA TRP A 214 -5.11 5.43 33.20
C TRP A 214 -4.21 6.65 33.33
N GLN A 215 -2.93 6.42 33.64
CA GLN A 215 -1.92 7.46 33.78
C GLN A 215 -0.93 7.34 32.63
N HIS A 216 -0.82 8.39 31.81
CA HIS A 216 0.08 8.43 30.68
C HIS A 216 1.52 8.07 31.09
N GLY A 217 2.10 7.09 30.39
CA GLY A 217 3.45 6.57 30.65
C GLY A 217 3.65 5.73 31.93
N ARG A 218 2.64 5.63 32.80
CA ARG A 218 2.69 4.82 34.02
C ARG A 218 1.78 3.61 33.97
N GLY A 219 0.76 3.63 33.12
CA GLY A 219 -0.23 2.57 33.00
C GLY A 219 -1.43 2.79 33.92
N PRO A 220 -2.11 1.73 34.39
CA PRO A 220 -3.30 1.87 35.23
C PRO A 220 -2.93 2.47 36.58
N GLY A 221 -3.52 3.64 36.90
CA GLY A 221 -3.34 4.31 38.18
C GLY A 221 -4.05 3.58 39.34
N PRO A 222 -3.89 4.04 40.59
CA PRO A 222 -4.55 3.44 41.76
C PRO A 222 -6.09 3.52 41.72
N TYR A 223 -6.64 4.38 40.86
CA TYR A 223 -8.07 4.56 40.65
C TYR A 223 -8.53 4.05 39.29
N PHE A 224 -7.74 3.21 38.62
CA PHE A 224 -8.11 2.69 37.31
C PHE A 224 -9.32 1.74 37.41
N ASP A 225 -10.43 2.14 36.80
CA ASP A 225 -11.65 1.34 36.70
C ASP A 225 -11.63 0.51 35.42
N ARG A 226 -11.06 -0.69 35.54
CA ARG A 226 -10.94 -1.65 34.43
C ARG A 226 -12.29 -2.02 33.84
N GLU A 227 -13.33 -2.19 34.67
CA GLU A 227 -14.65 -2.61 34.20
C GLU A 227 -15.33 -1.51 33.40
N LYS A 228 -15.24 -0.26 33.87
CA LYS A 228 -15.70 0.91 33.12
C LYS A 228 -14.94 1.05 31.80
N CYS A 229 -13.62 0.92 31.82
CA CYS A 229 -12.80 0.99 30.60
C CYS A 229 -13.22 -0.07 29.56
N CYS A 230 -13.41 -1.33 29.98
CA CYS A 230 -13.91 -2.40 29.12
C CYS A 230 -15.24 -2.02 28.47
N LYS A 231 -16.22 -1.57 29.26
CA LYS A 231 -17.57 -1.22 28.78
C LYS A 231 -17.55 -0.07 27.78
N ASP A 232 -16.77 0.97 28.07
CA ASP A 232 -16.66 2.14 27.20
C ASP A 232 -15.94 1.80 25.89
N LEU A 233 -14.86 0.99 25.94
CA LEU A 233 -14.17 0.49 24.74
C LEU A 233 -15.08 -0.40 23.89
N GLU A 234 -15.82 -1.33 24.52
CA GLU A 234 -16.75 -2.20 23.81
C GLU A 234 -17.86 -1.39 23.11
N ALA A 235 -18.41 -0.37 23.76
CA ALA A 235 -19.41 0.51 23.17
C ALA A 235 -18.85 1.29 21.98
N PHE A 236 -17.64 1.85 22.12
CA PHE A 236 -16.95 2.56 21.05
C PHE A 236 -16.69 1.66 19.83
N LEU A 237 -16.12 0.47 20.04
CA LEU A 237 -15.81 -0.48 18.98
C LEU A 237 -17.07 -1.00 18.27
N ARG A 238 -18.20 -1.16 18.98
CA ARG A 238 -19.49 -1.51 18.37
C ARG A 238 -20.00 -0.38 17.46
N ASP A 239 -19.95 0.88 17.92
CA ASP A 239 -20.40 2.02 17.13
C ASP A 239 -19.55 2.22 15.87
N GLN A 240 -18.23 2.05 15.97
CA GLN A 240 -17.32 2.08 14.82
C GLN A 240 -17.72 1.03 13.78
N LYS A 241 -17.86 -0.24 14.21
CA LYS A 241 -18.27 -1.34 13.32
C LYS A 241 -19.65 -1.10 12.69
N GLU A 242 -20.62 -0.57 13.43
CA GLU A 242 -21.93 -0.23 12.90
C GLU A 242 -21.88 0.95 11.92
N SER A 243 -21.01 1.93 12.17
CA SER A 243 -20.75 3.05 11.25
C SER A 243 -20.15 2.55 9.93
N GLU A 244 -19.11 1.71 9.98
CA GLU A 244 -18.51 1.07 8.81
C GLU A 244 -19.51 0.21 8.05
N SER A 245 -20.30 -0.61 8.75
CA SER A 245 -21.36 -1.42 8.12
C SER A 245 -22.42 -0.56 7.43
N ARG A 246 -22.80 0.59 8.02
CA ARG A 246 -23.71 1.56 7.40
C ARG A 246 -23.07 2.20 6.17
N LYS A 247 -21.80 2.58 6.23
CA LYS A 247 -21.03 3.10 5.08
C LYS A 247 -21.02 2.08 3.94
N ARG A 248 -20.61 0.83 4.21
CA ARG A 248 -20.62 -0.27 3.23
C ARG A 248 -22.00 -0.53 2.62
N LYS A 249 -23.05 -0.60 3.44
CA LYS A 249 -24.43 -0.76 2.93
C LYS A 249 -24.87 0.43 2.08
N ALA A 250 -24.50 1.66 2.46
CA ALA A 250 -24.80 2.84 1.69
C ALA A 250 -24.04 2.84 0.36
N GLU A 251 -22.78 2.39 0.36
CA GLU A 251 -21.95 2.25 -0.83
C GLU A 251 -22.50 1.17 -1.78
N ILE A 252 -22.79 -0.03 -1.29
CA ILE A 252 -23.45 -1.09 -2.09
C ILE A 252 -24.76 -0.59 -2.66
N ALA A 253 -25.62 0.04 -1.84
CA ALA A 253 -26.89 0.59 -2.32
C ALA A 253 -26.70 1.76 -3.32
N ARG A 254 -25.62 2.54 -3.20
CA ARG A 254 -25.24 3.57 -4.20
C ARG A 254 -24.76 2.91 -5.49
N HIS A 255 -24.00 1.82 -5.40
CA HIS A 255 -23.50 1.06 -6.53
C HIS A 255 -24.64 0.34 -7.28
N GLU A 256 -25.62 -0.23 -6.57
CA GLU A 256 -26.82 -0.83 -7.17
C GLU A 256 -27.73 0.20 -7.85
N ARG A 257 -27.74 1.45 -7.36
CA ARG A 257 -28.51 2.56 -7.97
C ARG A 257 -27.80 3.22 -9.15
N ARG A 258 -26.49 3.02 -9.32
CA ARG A 258 -25.77 3.39 -10.55
C ARG A 258 -26.26 2.49 -11.68
N THR A 259 -27.36 2.88 -12.32
CA THR A 259 -27.62 2.43 -13.69
C THR A 259 -26.49 3.02 -14.54
N ARG A 260 -25.45 2.20 -14.85
CA ARG A 260 -24.40 2.59 -15.80
C ARG A 260 -25.09 3.10 -17.07
N PRO A 261 -24.95 4.38 -17.47
CA PRO A 261 -25.44 4.79 -18.77
C PRO A 261 -24.81 3.91 -19.84
N THR A 262 -25.66 3.40 -20.71
CA THR A 262 -25.36 2.50 -21.81
C THR A 262 -24.63 3.27 -22.91
N GLN A 263 -23.39 3.70 -22.64
CA GLN A 263 -22.50 4.29 -23.65
C GLN A 263 -21.22 3.47 -23.85
N THR A 264 -21.08 2.30 -23.23
CA THR A 264 -20.16 1.29 -23.75
C THR A 264 -20.64 0.89 -25.14
N LYS A 265 -19.92 1.35 -26.17
CA LYS A 265 -20.10 0.81 -27.51
C LYS A 265 -19.86 -0.69 -27.42
N ASP A 266 -20.73 -1.47 -28.05
CA ASP A 266 -20.54 -2.92 -28.16
C ASP A 266 -19.12 -3.19 -28.68
N PRO A 267 -18.28 -3.99 -28.00
CA PRO A 267 -16.95 -4.34 -28.48
C PRO A 267 -16.94 -4.83 -29.95
N ALA A 268 -18.04 -5.42 -30.43
CA ALA A 268 -18.22 -5.84 -31.82
C ALA A 268 -18.35 -4.68 -32.84
N THR A 269 -18.45 -3.43 -32.38
CA THR A 269 -18.48 -2.23 -33.24
C THR A 269 -17.09 -1.69 -33.58
N TYR A 270 -16.05 -2.20 -32.92
CA TYR A 270 -14.66 -1.86 -33.22
C TYR A 270 -14.12 -2.73 -34.36
N PRO A 271 -13.20 -2.20 -35.19
CA PRO A 271 -12.56 -2.97 -36.24
C PRO A 271 -11.69 -4.09 -35.65
N ASP A 272 -11.63 -5.23 -36.35
CA ASP A 272 -10.71 -6.31 -36.01
C ASP A 272 -9.26 -5.86 -36.30
N GLY A 273 -8.51 -5.55 -35.25
CA GLY A 273 -7.09 -5.20 -35.33
C GLY A 273 -6.78 -3.71 -35.24
N TYR A 274 -5.63 -3.30 -35.79
CA TYR A 274 -5.17 -1.91 -35.71
C TYR A 274 -6.00 -0.96 -36.58
N ASP A 275 -6.55 0.07 -35.93
CA ASP A 275 -7.12 1.25 -36.55
C ASP A 275 -6.58 2.50 -35.85
N ARG A 276 -5.87 3.34 -36.62
CA ARG A 276 -5.27 4.58 -36.14
C ARG A 276 -6.31 5.54 -35.58
N ASP A 277 -7.43 5.70 -36.28
CA ASP A 277 -8.42 6.72 -35.97
C ASP A 277 -9.20 6.34 -34.69
N VAL A 278 -9.32 5.04 -34.39
CA VAL A 278 -9.84 4.55 -33.10
C VAL A 278 -8.95 5.00 -31.94
N ILE A 279 -7.64 4.82 -32.06
CA ILE A 279 -6.67 5.21 -31.01
C ILE A 279 -6.64 6.73 -30.85
N VAL A 280 -6.52 7.46 -31.97
CA VAL A 280 -6.50 8.93 -31.98
C VAL A 280 -7.78 9.49 -31.35
N THR A 281 -8.95 9.00 -31.76
CA THR A 281 -10.24 9.46 -31.21
C THR A 281 -10.39 9.09 -29.74
N GLY A 282 -9.97 7.88 -29.34
CA GLY A 282 -10.00 7.42 -27.95
C GLY A 282 -9.17 8.29 -27.03
N LEU A 283 -7.89 8.50 -27.37
CA LEU A 283 -6.98 9.33 -26.59
C LEU A 283 -7.43 10.80 -26.56
N THR A 284 -7.91 11.33 -27.69
CA THR A 284 -8.44 12.69 -27.76
C THR A 284 -9.61 12.89 -26.81
N ARG A 285 -10.60 11.98 -26.84
CA ARG A 285 -11.75 12.02 -25.92
C ARG A 285 -11.32 11.92 -24.46
N TYR A 286 -10.29 11.11 -24.17
CA TYR A 286 -9.76 10.98 -22.83
C TYR A 286 -9.16 12.30 -22.31
N TYR A 287 -8.25 12.92 -23.08
CA TYR A 287 -7.67 14.21 -22.71
C TYR A 287 -8.71 15.32 -22.61
N GLU A 288 -9.69 15.36 -23.51
CA GLU A 288 -10.80 16.31 -23.43
C GLU A 288 -11.66 16.10 -22.18
N SER A 289 -11.88 14.85 -21.76
CA SER A 289 -12.60 14.53 -20.53
C SER A 289 -11.85 15.01 -19.29
N LEU A 290 -10.53 14.78 -19.24
CA LEU A 290 -9.66 15.33 -18.18
C LEU A 290 -9.71 16.86 -18.13
N ALA A 291 -9.69 17.54 -19.28
CA ALA A 291 -9.78 19.00 -19.34
C ALA A 291 -11.15 19.55 -18.91
N GLN A 292 -12.22 18.82 -19.20
CA GLN A 292 -13.58 19.17 -18.77
C GLN A 292 -13.75 19.04 -17.26
N MET A 293 -13.02 18.11 -16.63
CA MET A 293 -12.93 17.98 -15.18
C MET A 293 -12.11 19.12 -14.57
N ALA A 294 -12.07 19.16 -13.24
CA ALA A 294 -11.34 20.14 -12.46
C ALA A 294 -9.84 19.79 -12.36
N TYR A 295 -9.19 19.54 -13.51
CA TYR A 295 -7.81 19.07 -13.59
C TYR A 295 -6.89 20.06 -14.31
N PHE A 296 -6.83 20.06 -15.65
CA PHE A 296 -6.05 21.02 -16.44
C PHE A 296 -6.93 21.82 -17.43
N PRO A 297 -6.47 22.99 -17.93
CA PRO A 297 -7.23 23.74 -18.93
C PRO A 297 -7.16 23.09 -20.32
N ALA A 298 -8.25 23.18 -21.09
CA ALA A 298 -8.30 22.64 -22.45
C ALA A 298 -7.24 23.20 -23.41
N SER A 299 -6.72 24.41 -23.14
CA SER A 299 -5.62 25.02 -23.90
C SER A 299 -4.30 24.25 -23.80
N LEU A 300 -4.17 23.33 -22.84
CA LEU A 300 -3.02 22.45 -22.71
C LEU A 300 -2.98 21.38 -23.80
N ILE A 301 -4.14 21.01 -24.35
CA ILE A 301 -4.25 19.99 -25.40
C ILE A 301 -3.85 20.60 -26.74
N GLN A 302 -2.82 20.05 -27.36
CA GLN A 302 -2.37 20.41 -28.69
C GLN A 302 -2.84 19.37 -29.70
N TYR A 303 -3.62 19.84 -30.67
CA TYR A 303 -4.13 19.02 -31.75
C TYR A 303 -3.24 19.15 -32.99
N PRO A 304 -3.07 18.07 -33.77
CA PRO A 304 -2.32 18.14 -35.01
C PRO A 304 -3.00 19.10 -36.01
N PRO A 305 -2.28 20.10 -36.55
CA PRO A 305 -2.83 21.01 -37.55
C PRO A 305 -3.33 20.24 -38.76
N ALA A 306 -4.55 20.56 -39.24
CA ALA A 306 -5.19 19.85 -40.35
C ALA A 306 -5.27 18.31 -40.18
N GLY A 307 -5.23 17.83 -38.93
CA GLY A 307 -5.31 16.41 -38.59
C GLY A 307 -3.97 15.67 -38.64
N ARG A 308 -2.85 16.30 -39.02
CA ARG A 308 -1.53 15.66 -39.03
C ARG A 308 -0.38 16.62 -38.72
N TRP A 309 0.52 16.25 -37.82
CA TRP A 309 1.76 16.99 -37.54
C TRP A 309 2.69 17.01 -38.77
N GLY A 310 3.11 18.22 -39.16
CA GLY A 310 4.04 18.49 -40.25
C GLY A 310 5.47 18.04 -39.93
N ASP A 311 6.33 17.99 -40.95
CA ASP A 311 7.75 17.62 -40.79
C ASP A 311 8.57 18.65 -40.00
N ASP A 312 8.02 19.85 -39.84
CA ASP A 312 8.58 21.00 -39.12
C ASP A 312 8.20 21.07 -37.64
N ALA A 313 7.22 20.28 -37.21
CA ALA A 313 6.79 20.19 -35.82
C ALA A 313 7.00 18.77 -35.24
N PHE A 314 7.00 17.75 -36.10
CA PHE A 314 7.23 16.37 -35.71
C PHE A 314 8.72 16.04 -35.59
N LEU A 315 9.06 14.97 -34.87
CA LEU A 315 10.45 14.54 -34.72
C LEU A 315 11.18 14.36 -36.07
N PRO A 316 12.44 14.85 -36.19
CA PRO A 316 13.26 14.64 -37.37
C PRO A 316 13.49 13.15 -37.67
N ALA A 317 13.58 12.80 -38.96
CA ALA A 317 13.74 11.40 -39.41
C ALA A 317 14.93 10.65 -38.79
N VAL A 318 16.01 11.37 -38.45
CA VAL A 318 17.18 10.78 -37.77
C VAL A 318 16.78 10.25 -36.39
N LYS A 319 15.96 10.99 -35.63
CA LYS A 319 15.50 10.60 -34.29
C LYS A 319 14.51 9.46 -34.31
N ILE A 320 13.57 9.49 -35.25
CA ILE A 320 12.65 8.37 -35.50
C ILE A 320 13.43 7.07 -35.71
N LYS A 321 14.49 7.12 -36.52
CA LYS A 321 15.34 5.96 -36.78
C LYS A 321 16.08 5.46 -35.53
N LEU A 322 16.51 6.37 -34.66
CA LEU A 322 17.14 6.03 -33.39
C LEU A 322 16.16 5.35 -32.42
N LEU A 323 14.89 5.76 -32.43
CA LEU A 323 13.83 5.14 -31.63
C LEU A 323 13.37 3.77 -32.19
N GLY A 324 13.79 3.41 -33.41
CA GLY A 324 13.42 2.14 -34.03
C GLY A 324 11.96 2.06 -34.47
N PHE A 325 11.27 3.19 -34.60
CA PHE A 325 9.87 3.23 -35.00
C PHE A 325 9.68 2.95 -36.48
N ASN A 326 8.71 2.09 -36.80
CA ASN A 326 8.31 1.81 -38.17
C ASN A 326 7.36 2.90 -38.73
N GLU A 327 7.06 2.84 -40.04
CA GLU A 327 6.19 3.81 -40.71
C GLU A 327 4.78 3.90 -40.12
N ARG A 328 4.24 2.80 -39.57
CA ARG A 328 2.91 2.75 -38.96
C ARG A 328 2.87 3.51 -37.64
N ILE A 329 3.88 3.34 -36.78
CA ILE A 329 4.02 4.12 -35.55
C ILE A 329 4.20 5.60 -35.90
N VAL A 330 5.06 5.93 -36.87
CA VAL A 330 5.27 7.31 -37.30
C VAL A 330 3.96 7.94 -37.80
N ASP A 331 3.17 7.20 -38.56
CA ASP A 331 1.85 7.65 -39.00
C ASP A 331 0.91 7.87 -37.81
N LEU A 332 0.83 6.94 -36.85
CA LEU A 332 0.03 7.11 -35.62
C LEU A 332 0.44 8.37 -34.84
N LEU A 333 1.71 8.50 -34.49
CA LEU A 333 2.23 9.60 -33.67
C LEU A 333 1.95 10.97 -34.30
N ARG A 334 1.98 11.07 -35.63
CA ARG A 334 1.63 12.32 -36.34
C ARG A 334 0.16 12.71 -36.23
N HIS A 335 -0.73 11.82 -35.81
CA HIS A 335 -2.15 12.11 -35.66
C HIS A 335 -2.60 12.20 -34.19
N LEU A 336 -1.73 11.85 -33.23
CA LEU A 336 -2.09 11.93 -31.81
C LEU A 336 -2.18 13.39 -31.33
N PRO A 337 -3.11 13.68 -30.40
CA PRO A 337 -3.03 14.89 -29.58
C PRO A 337 -1.86 14.76 -28.59
N TYR A 338 -1.22 15.88 -28.28
CA TYR A 338 -0.17 15.95 -27.25
C TYR A 338 -0.54 16.97 -26.19
N LEU A 339 -0.11 16.73 -24.95
CA LEU A 339 -0.18 17.74 -23.90
C LEU A 339 1.05 18.65 -23.99
N ASN A 340 0.85 19.95 -23.84
CA ASN A 340 1.94 20.91 -23.75
C ASN A 340 2.63 20.81 -22.39
N VAL A 341 3.88 21.26 -22.32
CA VAL A 341 4.56 21.49 -21.04
C VAL A 341 4.09 22.86 -20.54
N ASP A 342 3.66 22.94 -19.28
CA ASP A 342 3.35 24.24 -18.67
C ASP A 342 4.67 24.94 -18.30
N GLU A 343 5.03 25.95 -19.08
CA GLU A 343 6.28 26.73 -18.98
C GLU A 343 6.48 27.43 -17.63
N SER A 344 5.45 27.48 -16.78
CA SER A 344 5.53 28.11 -15.46
C SER A 344 6.37 27.31 -14.44
N HIS A 345 6.63 26.02 -14.69
CA HIS A 345 7.39 25.17 -13.75
C HIS A 345 8.26 24.14 -14.50
N GLU A 346 9.53 24.00 -14.09
CA GLU A 346 10.57 23.20 -14.77
C GLU A 346 10.28 21.68 -14.87
N HIS A 347 9.26 21.18 -14.14
CA HIS A 347 8.90 19.76 -14.07
C HIS A 347 7.39 19.48 -14.27
N ASN A 348 6.62 20.43 -14.83
CA ASN A 348 5.15 20.40 -14.82
C ASN A 348 4.51 19.43 -15.85
N CYS A 349 4.68 18.13 -15.65
CA CYS A 349 3.96 17.11 -16.40
C CYS A 349 2.60 16.83 -15.75
N TRP A 350 1.53 16.84 -16.54
CA TRP A 350 0.19 16.48 -16.09
C TRP A 350 0.01 14.97 -16.22
N SER A 351 -0.10 14.26 -15.10
CA SER A 351 -0.29 12.82 -15.11
C SER A 351 -1.58 12.42 -15.83
N VAL A 352 -1.52 11.35 -16.62
CA VAL A 352 -2.68 10.83 -17.36
C VAL A 352 -3.36 9.68 -16.65
N ASN A 353 -2.69 8.98 -15.75
CA ASN A 353 -3.26 8.00 -14.83
C ASN A 353 -2.27 7.73 -13.69
N GLY A 354 -2.68 7.72 -12.43
CA GLY A 354 -1.74 7.63 -11.30
C GLY A 354 -0.64 8.67 -11.43
N ARG A 355 0.61 8.19 -11.54
CA ARG A 355 1.83 8.99 -11.78
C ARG A 355 2.36 8.92 -13.22
N SER A 356 1.63 8.30 -14.14
CA SER A 356 2.04 8.16 -15.54
C SER A 356 2.03 9.50 -16.25
N GLU A 357 3.13 9.87 -16.88
CA GLU A 357 3.25 11.09 -17.69
C GLU A 357 2.98 10.82 -19.18
N PRO A 358 2.37 11.76 -19.92
CA PRO A 358 2.14 11.61 -21.36
C PRO A 358 3.46 11.70 -22.14
N GLN A 359 3.65 10.81 -23.12
CA GLN A 359 4.83 10.88 -23.99
C GLN A 359 4.60 11.82 -25.18
N ARG A 360 5.50 12.79 -25.34
CA ARG A 360 5.43 13.81 -26.40
C ARG A 360 6.48 13.55 -27.47
N TYR A 361 6.06 13.29 -28.72
CA TYR A 361 6.95 13.01 -29.85
C TYR A 361 7.00 14.17 -30.87
N LEU A 362 7.11 15.40 -30.36
CA LEU A 362 7.25 16.61 -31.16
C LEU A 362 8.69 17.16 -31.08
N GLU A 363 9.10 17.93 -32.08
CA GLU A 363 10.46 18.48 -32.19
C GLU A 363 10.79 19.44 -31.05
N ASP A 364 9.80 20.05 -30.41
CA ASP A 364 9.99 20.97 -29.28
C ASP A 364 10.15 20.27 -27.92
N ASN A 365 10.12 18.93 -27.85
CA ASN A 365 10.33 18.21 -26.59
C ASN A 365 11.82 18.26 -26.16
N PRO A 366 12.18 18.99 -25.08
CA PRO A 366 13.56 19.13 -24.64
C PRO A 366 14.19 17.78 -24.21
N MET A 367 13.44 16.88 -23.56
CA MET A 367 13.96 15.57 -23.15
C MET A 367 14.39 14.73 -24.35
N LEU A 368 13.54 14.66 -25.39
CA LEU A 368 13.91 13.97 -26.64
C LEU A 368 15.00 14.71 -27.43
N ASN A 369 15.23 15.99 -27.15
CA ASN A 369 16.27 16.78 -27.79
C ASN A 369 17.64 16.63 -27.16
N GLU A 370 17.71 16.61 -25.84
CA GLU A 370 18.95 16.54 -25.08
C GLU A 370 19.44 15.10 -24.88
N GLU A 371 18.52 14.15 -24.71
CA GLU A 371 18.90 12.76 -24.44
C GLU A 371 19.07 11.90 -25.69
N LEU A 372 18.38 12.22 -26.78
CA LEU A 372 18.40 11.39 -27.99
C LEU A 372 19.55 11.79 -28.94
N SER A 373 20.71 11.15 -28.76
CA SER A 373 21.84 11.20 -29.70
C SER A 373 22.25 9.82 -30.20
N THR A 374 22.97 9.73 -31.31
CA THR A 374 23.40 8.44 -31.89
C THR A 374 24.18 7.56 -30.91
N SER A 375 24.92 8.16 -29.98
CA SER A 375 25.66 7.44 -28.93
C SER A 375 24.83 7.10 -27.70
N LYS A 376 23.65 7.71 -27.53
CA LYS A 376 22.74 7.56 -26.38
C LYS A 376 21.45 6.79 -26.72
N ALA A 377 21.26 6.36 -27.96
CA ALA A 377 20.07 5.61 -28.38
C ALA A 377 20.23 4.09 -28.23
N THR A 378 20.83 3.62 -27.13
CA THR A 378 20.81 2.18 -26.79
C THR A 378 19.54 1.87 -25.98
N PRO A 379 19.02 0.63 -26.02
CA PRO A 379 17.87 0.23 -25.21
C PRO A 379 17.99 0.61 -23.72
N GLU A 380 19.15 0.37 -23.12
CA GLU A 380 19.42 0.67 -21.71
C GLU A 380 19.38 2.18 -21.42
N SER A 381 19.86 3.00 -22.36
CA SER A 381 19.82 4.45 -22.23
C SER A 381 18.40 4.99 -22.45
N LEU A 382 17.62 4.41 -23.37
CA LEU A 382 16.22 4.79 -23.55
C LEU A 382 15.38 4.47 -22.30
N TYR A 383 15.66 3.34 -21.65
CA TYR A 383 15.10 3.00 -20.34
C TYR A 383 15.53 3.97 -19.24
N ALA A 384 16.85 4.19 -19.08
CA ALA A 384 17.39 5.04 -18.02
C ALA A 384 16.94 6.51 -18.11
N ASN A 385 16.49 6.96 -19.29
CA ASN A 385 15.95 8.31 -19.49
C ASN A 385 14.40 8.35 -19.48
N GLY A 386 13.72 7.28 -19.08
CA GLY A 386 12.26 7.25 -18.96
C GLY A 386 11.53 7.38 -20.30
N LEU A 387 12.14 6.96 -21.41
CA LEU A 387 11.49 6.93 -22.72
C LEU A 387 10.86 5.57 -23.03
N PHE A 388 11.42 4.49 -22.45
CA PHE A 388 10.99 3.12 -22.65
C PHE A 388 10.82 2.43 -21.28
N PRO A 389 9.85 1.52 -21.14
CA PRO A 389 9.59 0.81 -19.88
C PRO A 389 10.65 -0.24 -19.52
N PHE A 390 11.47 -0.65 -20.48
CA PHE A 390 12.36 -1.80 -20.33
C PHE A 390 13.75 -1.53 -20.92
N PRO A 391 14.82 -2.10 -20.34
CA PRO A 391 16.16 -2.04 -20.92
C PRO A 391 16.30 -2.95 -22.16
N GLU A 392 15.37 -3.87 -22.43
CA GLU A 392 15.36 -4.69 -23.63
C GLU A 392 14.91 -3.90 -24.87
N LYS A 393 15.42 -4.29 -26.05
CA LYS A 393 14.99 -3.69 -27.31
C LYS A 393 13.52 -4.03 -27.58
N MET A 394 12.67 -3.00 -27.55
CA MET A 394 11.25 -3.14 -27.91
C MET A 394 11.05 -3.56 -29.39
N PRO A 395 10.02 -4.38 -29.68
CA PRO A 395 9.61 -4.69 -31.05
C PRO A 395 9.20 -3.44 -31.83
N GLU A 396 9.48 -3.42 -33.14
CA GLU A 396 9.25 -2.26 -34.03
C GLU A 396 7.79 -1.82 -34.17
N GLY A 397 6.83 -2.62 -33.68
CA GLY A 397 5.39 -2.31 -33.71
C GLY A 397 4.82 -1.77 -32.38
N LEU A 398 5.64 -1.71 -31.33
CA LEU A 398 5.25 -1.22 -30.02
C LEU A 398 5.73 0.22 -29.81
N VAL A 399 4.87 1.08 -29.27
CA VAL A 399 5.22 2.48 -28.94
C VAL A 399 4.63 2.90 -27.59
N PRO A 400 5.43 3.38 -26.63
CA PRO A 400 4.90 3.97 -25.40
C PRO A 400 4.21 5.30 -25.72
N ILE A 401 3.06 5.57 -25.12
CA ILE A 401 2.35 6.85 -25.23
C ILE A 401 2.12 7.53 -23.88
N ALA A 402 2.35 6.80 -22.79
CA ALA A 402 2.42 7.32 -21.43
C ALA A 402 3.32 6.41 -20.57
N GLY A 403 3.94 6.96 -19.53
CA GLY A 403 4.69 6.20 -18.53
C GLY A 403 5.85 7.00 -17.91
N ARG A 404 6.29 6.55 -16.74
CA ARG A 404 7.47 7.04 -16.00
C ARG A 404 7.97 5.94 -15.03
N GLU A 405 9.03 6.19 -14.26
CA GLU A 405 9.65 5.20 -13.36
C GLU A 405 8.67 4.60 -12.34
N ASP A 406 7.72 5.40 -11.87
CA ASP A 406 6.78 5.09 -10.79
C ASP A 406 5.30 5.19 -11.22
N GLY A 407 5.02 5.12 -12.53
CA GLY A 407 3.68 5.12 -13.10
C GLY A 407 3.42 3.95 -14.04
N GLU A 408 2.16 3.74 -14.41
CA GLU A 408 1.78 2.78 -15.44
C GLU A 408 2.25 3.23 -16.83
N TRP A 409 2.84 2.31 -17.58
CA TRP A 409 3.20 2.48 -18.97
C TRP A 409 2.05 2.05 -19.87
N TRP A 410 1.67 2.92 -20.82
CA TRP A 410 0.69 2.60 -21.86
C TRP A 410 1.43 2.42 -23.17
N ILE A 411 1.46 1.18 -23.68
CA ILE A 411 2.21 0.82 -24.88
C ILE A 411 1.22 0.38 -25.95
N ILE A 412 1.21 1.05 -27.09
CA ILE A 412 0.36 0.70 -28.23
C ILE A 412 1.06 -0.37 -29.07
N ASP A 413 0.39 -1.50 -29.29
CA ASP A 413 0.76 -2.47 -30.31
C ASP A 413 0.03 -2.17 -31.62
N THR A 414 0.76 -1.55 -32.56
CA THR A 414 0.25 -1.19 -33.88
C THR A 414 0.11 -2.39 -34.83
N ASN A 415 0.57 -3.59 -34.46
CA ASN A 415 0.30 -4.81 -35.21
C ASN A 415 -1.03 -5.44 -34.82
N ALA A 416 -1.36 -5.41 -33.52
CA ALA A 416 -2.56 -6.04 -32.99
C ALA A 416 -3.74 -5.07 -32.80
N GLY A 417 -3.49 -3.75 -32.74
CA GLY A 417 -4.54 -2.78 -32.38
C GLY A 417 -4.88 -2.80 -30.90
N THR A 418 -3.91 -3.13 -30.05
CA THR A 418 -4.09 -3.29 -28.60
C THR A 418 -3.24 -2.29 -27.83
N VAL A 419 -3.58 -2.10 -26.56
CA VAL A 419 -2.82 -1.35 -25.55
C VAL A 419 -2.34 -2.34 -24.52
N ILE A 420 -1.06 -2.29 -24.20
CA ILE A 420 -0.45 -3.02 -23.08
C ILE A 420 -0.29 -2.01 -21.96
N VAL A 421 -0.89 -2.30 -20.79
CA VAL A 421 -0.73 -1.51 -19.58
C VAL A 421 0.27 -2.23 -18.69
N TYR A 422 1.44 -1.61 -18.49
CA TYR A 422 2.54 -2.20 -17.73
C TYR A 422 2.86 -1.40 -16.47
N ASP A 423 2.92 -2.06 -15.33
CA ASP A 423 3.39 -1.55 -14.04
C ASP A 423 4.50 -2.50 -13.53
N ALA A 424 5.48 -1.97 -12.79
CA ALA A 424 6.48 -2.73 -12.05
C ALA A 424 5.86 -3.78 -11.09
N GLY A 425 4.63 -3.54 -10.61
CA GLY A 425 3.86 -4.49 -9.80
C GLY A 425 3.19 -5.64 -10.57
N ASN A 426 3.18 -5.63 -11.91
CA ASN A 426 2.48 -6.65 -12.68
C ASN A 426 3.12 -8.05 -12.50
N LYS A 427 2.30 -9.02 -12.08
CA LYS A 427 2.71 -10.43 -12.09
C LYS A 427 2.88 -10.88 -13.54
N PRO A 428 4.00 -11.51 -13.92
CA PRO A 428 4.18 -12.02 -15.26
C PRO A 428 3.06 -13.02 -15.59
N VAL A 429 2.42 -12.85 -16.75
CA VAL A 429 1.51 -13.87 -17.31
C VAL A 429 2.26 -15.21 -17.33
N ALA A 430 1.58 -16.28 -16.92
CA ALA A 430 2.15 -17.62 -16.90
C ALA A 430 2.82 -17.95 -18.25
N ASP A 431 4.05 -18.45 -18.20
CA ASP A 431 4.89 -18.82 -19.35
C ASP A 431 5.45 -17.66 -20.21
N ALA A 432 5.31 -16.39 -19.79
CA ALA A 432 5.93 -15.28 -20.50
C ALA A 432 7.47 -15.31 -20.33
N PRO A 433 8.27 -15.20 -21.41
CA PRO A 433 9.73 -15.20 -21.31
C PRO A 433 10.27 -14.00 -20.54
N ASP A 434 11.31 -14.21 -19.73
CA ASP A 434 11.99 -13.15 -18.97
C ASP A 434 12.61 -12.08 -19.88
N ASP A 435 13.07 -12.47 -21.08
CA ASP A 435 13.70 -11.57 -22.06
C ASP A 435 12.70 -10.76 -22.90
N LYS A 436 11.40 -10.86 -22.59
CA LYS A 436 10.30 -10.19 -23.33
C LYS A 436 9.26 -9.61 -22.37
N PRO A 437 9.64 -8.60 -21.58
CA PRO A 437 8.79 -8.06 -20.52
C PRO A 437 7.49 -7.42 -21.01
N TRP A 438 7.41 -6.99 -22.27
CA TRP A 438 6.15 -6.55 -22.90
C TRP A 438 5.10 -7.66 -23.06
N LEU A 439 5.44 -8.93 -22.82
CA LEU A 439 4.50 -10.06 -22.79
C LEU A 439 4.00 -10.39 -21.39
N TRP A 440 4.51 -9.71 -20.35
CA TRP A 440 4.12 -9.96 -18.96
C TRP A 440 2.74 -9.42 -18.63
N ALA A 441 2.23 -8.46 -19.39
CA ALA A 441 0.89 -7.91 -19.26
C ALA A 441 -0.01 -8.36 -20.42
N ARG A 442 -1.28 -8.63 -20.12
CA ARG A 442 -2.26 -9.01 -21.13
C ARG A 442 -2.64 -7.77 -21.98
N PRO A 443 -2.48 -7.81 -23.33
CA PRO A 443 -2.91 -6.71 -24.17
C PRO A 443 -4.44 -6.54 -24.18
N ARG A 444 -4.92 -5.30 -24.19
CA ARG A 444 -6.34 -4.92 -24.24
C ARG A 444 -6.67 -4.31 -25.61
N PRO A 445 -7.84 -4.58 -26.22
CA PRO A 445 -8.25 -3.87 -27.44
C PRO A 445 -8.29 -2.34 -27.23
N ALA A 446 -7.67 -1.57 -28.12
CA ALA A 446 -7.43 -0.15 -27.87
C ALA A 446 -8.71 0.69 -27.73
N GLY A 447 -9.71 0.46 -28.59
CA GLY A 447 -10.99 1.17 -28.54
C GLY A 447 -11.71 1.01 -27.19
N PRO A 448 -12.04 -0.24 -26.78
CA PRO A 448 -12.61 -0.54 -25.48
C PRO A 448 -11.79 0.01 -24.31
N PHE A 449 -10.46 -0.04 -24.38
CA PHE A 449 -9.59 0.52 -23.35
C PHE A 449 -9.80 2.03 -23.15
N PHE A 450 -9.80 2.83 -24.22
CA PHE A 450 -10.02 4.27 -24.11
C PHE A 450 -11.46 4.62 -23.72
N ASP A 451 -12.46 3.85 -24.17
CA ASP A 451 -13.84 4.02 -23.71
C ASP A 451 -13.96 3.73 -22.21
N ALA A 452 -13.29 2.70 -21.70
CA ALA A 452 -13.25 2.38 -20.27
C ALA A 452 -12.63 3.53 -19.46
N LEU A 453 -11.50 4.09 -19.91
CA LEU A 453 -10.88 5.26 -19.29
C LEU A 453 -11.83 6.47 -19.18
N VAL A 454 -12.50 6.81 -20.28
CA VAL A 454 -13.48 7.92 -20.30
C VAL A 454 -14.66 7.64 -19.36
N ASN A 455 -15.15 6.40 -19.35
CA ASN A 455 -16.22 5.99 -18.44
C ASN A 455 -15.77 6.07 -16.97
N SER A 456 -14.55 5.64 -16.65
CA SER A 456 -14.01 5.71 -15.29
C SER A 456 -13.93 7.14 -14.78
N LEU A 457 -13.59 8.13 -15.62
CA LEU A 457 -13.67 9.55 -15.25
C LEU A 457 -15.11 10.01 -15.00
N TYR A 458 -16.04 9.60 -15.86
CA TYR A 458 -17.46 9.95 -15.73
C TYR A 458 -18.07 9.41 -14.43
N PHE A 459 -17.70 8.19 -14.03
CA PHE A 459 -18.15 7.56 -12.80
C PHE A 459 -17.26 7.85 -11.58
N LEU A 460 -16.19 8.63 -11.75
CA LEU A 460 -15.20 8.90 -10.71
C LEU A 460 -14.54 7.62 -10.15
N ASP A 461 -14.44 6.56 -10.95
CA ASP A 461 -13.55 5.44 -10.66
C ASP A 461 -12.08 5.90 -10.81
N LEU A 462 -11.83 6.83 -11.75
CA LEU A 462 -10.64 7.67 -11.83
C LEU A 462 -10.99 9.10 -11.40
N VAL A 463 -10.16 9.69 -10.54
CA VAL A 463 -10.39 10.98 -9.87
C VAL A 463 -9.18 11.90 -10.12
N PRO A 464 -9.25 12.78 -11.12
CA PRO A 464 -8.20 13.75 -11.40
C PRO A 464 -8.11 14.81 -10.30
N LEU A 465 -6.89 15.10 -9.87
CA LEU A 465 -6.59 15.95 -8.73
C LEU A 465 -5.57 17.02 -9.10
N PRO A 466 -5.97 18.30 -9.09
CA PRO A 466 -5.06 19.39 -9.44
C PRO A 466 -3.93 19.49 -8.42
N ARG A 467 -2.90 20.27 -8.76
CA ARG A 467 -1.77 20.50 -7.85
C ARG A 467 -2.23 21.26 -6.59
N PRO A 468 -1.76 20.91 -5.38
CA PRO A 468 -2.00 21.71 -4.19
C PRO A 468 -1.33 23.07 -4.28
N ASP A 469 -1.85 24.06 -3.56
CA ASP A 469 -1.24 25.38 -3.44
C ASP A 469 -0.18 25.34 -2.33
N THR A 470 1.03 24.95 -2.69
CA THR A 470 2.18 24.80 -1.78
C THR A 470 3.48 25.21 -2.46
N GLU A 471 4.44 25.71 -1.66
CA GLU A 471 5.80 26.02 -2.11
C GLU A 471 6.64 24.76 -2.36
N ILE A 472 6.14 23.57 -2.01
CA ILE A 472 6.82 22.30 -2.23
C ILE A 472 6.85 22.00 -3.74
N ALA A 473 8.06 22.03 -4.30
CA ALA A 473 8.30 21.83 -5.73
C ALA A 473 7.93 20.41 -6.21
N GLU A 474 7.84 19.44 -5.30
CA GLU A 474 7.65 18.00 -5.59
C GLU A 474 6.18 17.57 -5.66
N CYS A 475 5.22 18.47 -5.39
CA CYS A 475 3.80 18.09 -5.45
C CYS A 475 3.29 18.18 -6.88
N TYR A 476 3.03 17.02 -7.50
CA TYR A 476 2.51 16.91 -8.88
C TYR A 476 0.99 16.76 -8.92
N PRO A 477 0.31 17.19 -10.00
CA PRO A 477 -1.08 16.81 -10.25
C PRO A 477 -1.16 15.29 -10.48
N GLU A 478 -2.20 14.63 -9.97
CA GLU A 478 -2.33 13.16 -10.01
C GLU A 478 -3.74 12.74 -10.46
N VAL A 479 -3.89 11.47 -10.87
CA VAL A 479 -5.21 10.87 -11.11
C VAL A 479 -5.33 9.64 -10.21
N TRP A 480 -6.17 9.72 -9.19
CA TRP A 480 -6.36 8.63 -8.23
C TRP A 480 -7.41 7.63 -8.68
N GLY A 481 -7.30 6.39 -8.21
CA GLY A 481 -8.25 5.31 -8.47
C GLY A 481 -7.74 4.27 -9.47
N VAL A 482 -8.62 3.34 -9.85
CA VAL A 482 -8.27 2.16 -10.64
C VAL A 482 -9.26 1.99 -11.79
N ILE A 483 -8.77 1.54 -12.95
CA ILE A 483 -9.62 1.17 -14.08
C ILE A 483 -10.26 -0.19 -13.76
N ARG A 484 -11.56 -0.19 -13.43
CA ARG A 484 -12.30 -1.43 -13.16
C ARG A 484 -12.57 -2.21 -14.44
N GLU A 485 -12.01 -3.42 -14.56
CA GLU A 485 -12.39 -4.36 -15.61
C GLU A 485 -13.71 -5.09 -15.29
N GLU A 486 -14.46 -5.49 -16.32
CA GLU A 486 -15.63 -6.35 -16.12
C GLU A 486 -15.17 -7.78 -15.79
N GLY A 487 -15.38 -8.19 -14.53
CA GLY A 487 -15.17 -9.57 -14.07
C GLY A 487 -13.99 -9.79 -13.13
N GLU A 488 -13.24 -8.75 -12.77
CA GLU A 488 -12.36 -8.78 -11.61
C GLU A 488 -13.21 -8.65 -10.34
N GLU A 489 -13.11 -9.63 -9.44
CA GLU A 489 -13.73 -9.57 -8.12
C GLU A 489 -12.98 -8.51 -7.31
N ASP A 490 -13.72 -7.57 -6.68
CA ASP A 490 -13.13 -6.56 -5.81
C ASP A 490 -12.29 -7.27 -4.74
N ASP A 491 -10.96 -7.19 -4.81
CA ASP A 491 -10.14 -7.42 -3.63
C ASP A 491 -10.62 -6.39 -2.59
N GLU A 492 -10.97 -6.89 -1.40
CA GLU A 492 -11.79 -6.25 -0.35
C GLU A 492 -11.16 -5.01 0.32
N ASP A 493 -10.40 -4.19 -0.39
CA ASP A 493 -9.82 -2.97 0.14
C ASP A 493 -10.88 -1.85 0.13
N ASP A 494 -11.32 -1.44 1.33
CA ASP A 494 -12.17 -0.26 1.49
C ASP A 494 -11.49 0.93 0.76
N PRO A 495 -12.20 1.67 -0.11
CA PRO A 495 -11.58 2.74 -0.89
C PRO A 495 -10.96 3.76 0.06
N ASP A 496 -9.74 4.20 -0.26
CA ASP A 496 -9.00 5.19 0.51
C ASP A 496 -9.93 6.37 0.87
N PRO A 497 -10.07 6.73 2.16
CA PRO A 497 -10.97 7.80 2.59
C PRO A 497 -10.71 9.13 1.86
N GLU A 498 -9.47 9.40 1.47
CA GLU A 498 -9.08 10.61 0.73
C GLU A 498 -9.64 10.60 -0.70
N VAL A 499 -9.65 9.44 -1.35
CA VAL A 499 -10.25 9.26 -2.68
C VAL A 499 -11.77 9.48 -2.63
N GLU A 500 -12.45 8.97 -1.60
CA GLU A 500 -13.89 9.23 -1.45
C GLU A 500 -14.20 10.69 -1.16
N GLU A 501 -13.39 11.39 -0.37
CA GLU A 501 -13.57 12.83 -0.14
C GLU A 501 -13.45 13.63 -1.45
N ALA A 502 -12.44 13.34 -2.27
CA ALA A 502 -12.30 13.95 -3.60
C ALA A 502 -13.51 13.64 -4.50
N ARG A 503 -14.03 12.40 -4.47
CA ARG A 503 -15.24 12.01 -5.22
C ARG A 503 -16.47 12.80 -4.75
N GLU A 504 -16.61 13.02 -3.45
CA GLU A 504 -17.71 13.83 -2.89
C GLU A 504 -17.63 15.29 -3.33
N ILE A 505 -16.43 15.88 -3.41
CA ILE A 505 -16.22 17.22 -3.95
C ILE A 505 -16.72 17.31 -5.40
N TYR A 506 -16.31 16.41 -6.29
CA TYR A 506 -16.78 16.40 -7.68
C TYR A 506 -18.31 16.35 -7.78
N ARG A 507 -18.94 15.47 -7.00
CA ARG A 507 -20.41 15.30 -6.98
C ARG A 507 -21.11 16.55 -6.46
N ALA A 508 -20.61 17.15 -5.38
CA ALA A 508 -21.16 18.38 -4.80
C ALA A 508 -21.12 19.57 -5.80
N HIS A 509 -20.13 19.56 -6.69
CA HIS A 509 -19.97 20.55 -7.74
C HIS A 509 -20.70 20.23 -9.03
N GLY A 510 -21.46 19.15 -9.09
CA GLY A 510 -22.38 18.83 -10.18
C GLY A 510 -21.83 17.87 -11.24
N TRP A 511 -20.66 17.25 -11.03
CA TRP A 511 -20.19 16.18 -11.91
C TRP A 511 -21.12 14.95 -11.80
N PRO A 512 -21.43 14.25 -12.91
CA PRO A 512 -20.91 14.43 -14.28
C PRO A 512 -21.83 15.27 -15.20
N ASP A 513 -22.81 16.01 -14.66
CA ASP A 513 -23.67 16.88 -15.47
C ASP A 513 -22.89 18.13 -15.90
N VAL A 514 -22.21 18.05 -17.05
CA VAL A 514 -21.35 19.12 -17.59
C VAL A 514 -22.07 20.47 -17.66
N ALA A 515 -23.38 20.50 -17.89
CA ALA A 515 -24.15 21.75 -17.93
C ALA A 515 -24.32 22.42 -16.56
N LYS A 516 -24.20 21.65 -15.47
CA LYS A 516 -24.29 22.12 -14.08
C LYS A 516 -22.96 22.08 -13.34
N PHE A 517 -21.92 21.52 -13.95
CA PHE A 517 -20.63 21.33 -13.32
C PHE A 517 -19.92 22.67 -13.10
N ARG A 518 -19.72 23.02 -11.83
CA ARG A 518 -19.01 24.24 -11.41
C ARG A 518 -17.52 23.96 -11.34
N ARG A 519 -16.90 23.84 -12.52
CA ARG A 519 -15.50 23.40 -12.69
C ARG A 519 -14.51 24.18 -11.82
N GLN A 520 -14.58 25.51 -11.79
CA GLN A 520 -13.61 26.32 -11.02
C GLN A 520 -13.77 26.14 -9.52
N GLU A 521 -14.99 26.18 -8.99
CA GLU A 521 -15.26 25.93 -7.57
C GLU A 521 -14.79 24.52 -7.15
N CYS A 522 -15.00 23.52 -8.02
CA CYS A 522 -14.49 22.16 -7.80
C CYS A 522 -12.96 22.12 -7.78
N TYR A 523 -12.29 22.84 -8.69
CA TYR A 523 -10.83 22.92 -8.75
C TYR A 523 -10.30 23.49 -7.44
N ASP A 524 -10.82 24.64 -7.01
CA ASP A 524 -10.38 25.32 -5.78
C ASP A 524 -10.57 24.42 -4.54
N ALA A 525 -11.70 23.70 -4.45
CA ALA A 525 -11.96 22.76 -3.36
C ALA A 525 -11.01 21.53 -3.38
N LEU A 526 -10.64 21.02 -4.55
CA LEU A 526 -9.69 19.91 -4.65
C LEU A 526 -8.25 20.36 -4.33
N VAL A 527 -7.88 21.59 -4.71
CA VAL A 527 -6.60 22.20 -4.31
C VAL A 527 -6.53 22.32 -2.79
N GLU A 528 -7.59 22.84 -2.16
CA GLU A 528 -7.69 22.96 -0.69
C GLU A 528 -7.60 21.58 0.00
N LEU A 529 -8.34 20.58 -0.49
CA LEU A 529 -8.24 19.20 0.01
C LEU A 529 -6.79 18.71 0.00
N ARG A 530 -6.10 18.83 -1.14
CA ARG A 530 -4.71 18.35 -1.25
C ARG A 530 -3.73 19.15 -0.40
N THR A 531 -3.91 20.46 -0.28
CA THR A 531 -3.07 21.29 0.58
C THR A 531 -3.21 20.84 2.04
N ASN A 532 -4.44 20.59 2.50
CA ASN A 532 -4.69 20.12 3.87
C ASN A 532 -4.06 18.74 4.14
N LEU A 533 -4.18 17.80 3.19
CA LEU A 533 -3.58 16.46 3.33
C LEU A 533 -2.05 16.52 3.50
N LEU A 534 -1.38 17.47 2.83
CA LEU A 534 0.06 17.66 2.98
C LEU A 534 0.43 18.30 4.33
N GLU A 535 -0.31 19.32 4.76
CA GLU A 535 -0.06 19.98 6.05
C GLU A 535 -0.28 19.04 7.25
N GLU A 536 -1.26 18.13 7.16
CA GLU A 536 -1.50 17.10 8.17
C GLU A 536 -0.38 16.06 8.21
N GLY A 537 0.27 15.77 7.08
CA GLY A 537 1.41 14.85 6.99
C GLY A 537 2.74 15.40 7.55
N GLU A 538 2.98 16.72 7.49
CA GLU A 538 4.23 17.34 7.97
C GLU A 538 4.28 17.53 9.50
N GLY A 539 3.14 17.49 10.21
CA GLY A 539 3.06 17.74 11.65
C GLY A 539 3.75 16.71 12.56
N ASP A 540 4.22 15.58 12.02
CA ASP A 540 4.73 14.45 12.81
C ASP A 540 6.27 14.38 12.90
N TYR A 541 6.99 15.27 12.21
CA TYR A 541 8.44 15.44 12.40
C TYR A 541 8.74 16.64 13.29
N GLY A 542 8.65 16.43 14.60
CA GLY A 542 9.25 17.34 15.57
C GLY A 542 10.75 17.54 15.30
N PRO A 543 11.31 18.73 15.62
CA PRO A 543 12.71 19.02 15.32
C PRO A 543 13.64 18.02 16.04
N ALA A 544 14.53 17.42 15.26
CA ALA A 544 15.55 16.46 15.69
C ALA A 544 16.56 17.05 16.69
#